data_AF-A0A2J4G669-F1
#
_entry.id   AF-A0A2J4G669-F1
#
_cell.length_a   1.000
_cell.length_b   1.000
_cell.length_c   1.000
_cell.angle_alpha   90.00
_cell.angle_beta   90.00
_cell.angle_gamma   90.00
#
_symmetry.space_group_name_H-M   'P 1'
#
loop_
_entity.id
_entity.type
_entity.pdbx_description
1 polymer ?
#
loop_
_entity_poly.entity_id
_entity_poly.type
_entity_poly.pdbx_seq_one_letter_code
_entity_poly.pdbx_strand_id
1 'polypeptide(L)'
;MDRPSGLSSDCTPKPSSSEEEIRFMVEYTWQTLLALYERLHISENLRLRNVDSDIVVSGVPAEALKTVAILGELSDAVNEVLRRLQVVTVEEVDVEQGAIRGRVLTGLSAKYWPVALPVVATKVSLETPANLLLVVTLLEVKKRVTGLLERIPKEVSPEIDPLRRVVVERLEGLVQRCDRLLSEPTLKPLTIKAVRFVDDERRVAKLEEQVREDSLRRPREYRAYDKFLRLRRELHENLRVIEEDVKTISELLPTLKISREKLYELFGFTLVLECIFSIFGGVHDVKVDSSGRVLSIYRNGERIDISYNALPQSVESRLKTARYYGILDGEIKVDGLGGLPDTIAVRRRDDKRKLVVIDYKYTRDLSYLVQSRFKVYSYLNEFNADAAILVAPTPTNGLYSDEEAYEQRGFYLTAREYSGSIIKIDDNGKMLALVYVDPQEGCLERSKSALRKVLEISLLL
;
A
#
# COMPACT_ATOMS: atom_id res chain seq x y z
N MET A 1 5.99 -14.86 -43.04
CA MET A 1 6.01 -14.82 -41.55
C MET A 1 4.78 -15.55 -41.10
N ASP A 2 4.96 -16.79 -40.65
CA ASP A 2 3.87 -17.68 -40.28
C ASP A 2 3.21 -17.21 -38.98
N ARG A 3 1.87 -17.29 -38.95
CA ARG A 3 1.07 -17.00 -37.77
C ARG A 3 1.51 -17.93 -36.63
N PRO A 4 1.83 -17.44 -35.43
CA PRO A 4 1.97 -18.31 -34.28
C PRO A 4 0.59 -18.91 -33.96
N SER A 5 0.42 -20.19 -34.28
CA SER A 5 -0.73 -21.01 -33.91
C SER A 5 -0.72 -21.21 -32.39
N GLY A 6 -1.50 -20.43 -31.65
CA GLY A 6 -1.65 -20.60 -30.21
C GLY A 6 -2.37 -19.50 -29.44
N LEU A 7 -2.72 -18.36 -30.04
CA LEU A 7 -3.53 -17.33 -29.38
C LEU A 7 -4.99 -17.49 -29.79
N SER A 8 -5.83 -17.89 -28.82
CA SER A 8 -7.29 -17.86 -28.90
C SER A 8 -7.78 -16.60 -29.63
N SER A 9 -8.57 -16.81 -30.68
CA SER A 9 -9.14 -15.77 -31.53
C SER A 9 -10.29 -14.98 -30.90
N ASP A 10 -10.61 -15.23 -29.63
CA ASP A 10 -11.81 -14.68 -28.96
C ASP A 10 -11.52 -13.51 -28.00
N CYS A 11 -10.60 -12.63 -28.38
CA CYS A 11 -10.51 -11.27 -27.82
C CYS A 11 -11.06 -10.28 -28.84
N THR A 12 -12.32 -10.46 -29.23
CA THR A 12 -13.08 -9.33 -29.80
C THR A 12 -13.59 -8.52 -28.60
N PRO A 13 -13.16 -7.26 -28.43
CA PRO A 13 -13.65 -6.43 -27.33
C PRO A 13 -15.17 -6.36 -27.45
N LYS A 14 -15.86 -6.96 -26.48
CA LYS A 14 -17.30 -6.76 -26.37
C LYS A 14 -17.51 -5.28 -26.05
N PRO A 15 -18.56 -4.63 -26.56
CA PRO A 15 -18.91 -3.29 -26.12
C PRO A 15 -19.29 -3.36 -24.63
N SER A 16 -18.31 -3.15 -23.75
CA SER A 16 -18.57 -2.96 -22.33
C SER A 16 -19.09 -1.55 -22.12
N SER A 17 -19.96 -1.38 -21.13
CA SER A 17 -20.37 -0.04 -20.74
C SER A 17 -19.15 0.71 -20.18
N SER A 18 -19.11 2.05 -20.32
CA SER A 18 -18.05 2.85 -19.73
C SER A 18 -17.96 2.67 -18.21
N GLU A 19 -19.07 2.33 -17.55
CA GLU A 19 -19.10 2.05 -16.10
C GLU A 19 -18.42 0.73 -15.73
N GLU A 20 -18.56 -0.31 -16.55
CA GLU A 20 -17.88 -1.60 -16.34
C GLU A 20 -16.36 -1.45 -16.44
N GLU A 21 -15.88 -0.67 -17.42
CA GLU A 21 -14.46 -0.36 -17.57
C GLU A 21 -13.93 0.41 -16.36
N ILE A 22 -14.68 1.41 -15.88
CA ILE A 22 -14.29 2.19 -14.69
C ILE A 22 -14.19 1.28 -13.47
N ARG A 23 -15.21 0.46 -13.22
CA ARG A 23 -15.20 -0.48 -12.08
C ARG A 23 -13.99 -1.43 -12.16
N PHE A 24 -13.74 -2.01 -13.33
CA PHE A 24 -12.61 -2.90 -13.54
C PHE A 24 -11.27 -2.19 -13.30
N MET A 25 -11.06 -1.00 -13.89
CA MET A 25 -9.82 -0.24 -13.70
C MET A 25 -9.60 0.12 -12.22
N VAL A 26 -10.65 0.52 -11.52
CA VAL A 26 -10.61 0.88 -10.10
C VAL A 26 -10.21 -0.33 -9.25
N GLU A 27 -10.90 -1.46 -9.40
CA GLU A 27 -10.58 -2.67 -8.65
C GLU A 27 -9.17 -3.17 -8.96
N TYR A 28 -8.82 -3.24 -10.24
CA TYR A 28 -7.52 -3.73 -10.69
C TYR A 28 -6.36 -2.85 -10.20
N THR A 29 -6.46 -1.54 -10.39
CA THR A 29 -5.39 -0.58 -10.08
C THR A 29 -5.04 -0.64 -8.60
N TRP A 30 -6.04 -0.55 -7.72
CA TRP A 30 -5.79 -0.54 -6.29
C TRP A 30 -5.31 -1.89 -5.77
N GLN A 31 -5.94 -3.00 -6.17
CA GLN A 31 -5.48 -4.32 -5.76
C GLN A 31 -4.03 -4.59 -6.20
N THR A 32 -3.69 -4.21 -7.44
CA THR A 32 -2.33 -4.40 -7.97
C THR A 32 -1.33 -3.50 -7.27
N LEU A 33 -1.62 -2.21 -7.06
CA LEU A 33 -0.73 -1.33 -6.29
C LEU A 33 -0.48 -1.88 -4.89
N LEU A 34 -1.53 -2.27 -4.18
CA LEU A 34 -1.40 -2.82 -2.84
C LEU A 34 -0.58 -4.11 -2.81
N ALA A 35 -0.85 -5.04 -3.74
CA ALA A 35 -0.08 -6.26 -3.87
C ALA A 35 1.40 -6.00 -4.20
N LEU A 36 1.70 -4.98 -5.01
CA LEU A 36 3.07 -4.56 -5.30
C LEU A 36 3.76 -3.98 -4.07
N TYR A 37 3.10 -3.11 -3.32
CA TYR A 37 3.61 -2.58 -2.05
C TYR A 37 3.93 -3.70 -1.06
N GLU A 38 3.01 -4.64 -0.90
CA GLU A 38 3.17 -5.80 -0.02
C GLU A 38 4.37 -6.66 -0.47
N ARG A 39 4.44 -7.02 -1.75
CA ARG A 39 5.49 -7.88 -2.31
C ARG A 39 6.88 -7.26 -2.28
N LEU A 40 6.97 -5.94 -2.42
CA LEU A 40 8.24 -5.21 -2.55
C LEU A 40 8.71 -4.60 -1.23
N HIS A 41 7.92 -4.73 -0.15
CA HIS A 41 8.19 -4.14 1.15
C HIS A 41 8.49 -2.64 1.09
N ILE A 42 7.77 -1.91 0.23
CA ILE A 42 7.93 -0.45 0.11
C ILE A 42 7.47 0.19 1.41
N SER A 43 8.42 0.77 2.16
CA SER A 43 8.16 1.46 3.42
C SER A 43 7.80 2.93 3.24
N GLU A 44 8.16 3.51 2.11
CA GLU A 44 8.03 4.92 1.80
C GLU A 44 6.74 5.24 1.04
N ASN A 45 6.29 6.49 1.15
CA ASN A 45 5.07 6.96 0.51
C ASN A 45 5.30 7.26 -0.98
N LEU A 46 4.61 6.54 -1.88
CA LEU A 46 4.55 6.91 -3.30
C LEU A 46 3.45 7.96 -3.47
N ARG A 47 3.79 9.04 -4.16
CA ARG A 47 2.91 10.14 -4.51
C ARG A 47 2.60 10.07 -5.99
N LEU A 48 1.37 9.71 -6.30
CA LEU A 48 0.85 9.68 -7.66
C LEU A 48 0.12 10.99 -7.93
N ARG A 49 0.74 11.86 -8.74
CA ARG A 49 0.20 13.20 -9.01
C ARG A 49 -1.15 13.13 -9.72
N ASN A 50 -2.17 13.80 -9.16
CA ASN A 50 -3.43 14.16 -9.80
C ASN A 50 -3.43 15.67 -10.13
N VAL A 51 -4.40 16.15 -10.90
CA VAL A 51 -4.44 17.53 -11.44
C VAL A 51 -4.32 18.58 -10.32
N ASP A 52 -5.10 18.41 -9.24
CA ASP A 52 -5.18 19.39 -8.14
C ASP A 52 -4.63 18.86 -6.79
N SER A 53 -4.25 17.58 -6.72
CA SER A 53 -3.78 16.94 -5.49
C SER A 53 -2.86 15.75 -5.78
N ASP A 54 -1.99 15.37 -4.85
CA ASP A 54 -1.23 14.12 -4.97
C ASP A 54 -2.03 12.99 -4.31
N ILE A 55 -2.21 11.87 -5.01
CA ILE A 55 -2.69 10.62 -4.41
C ILE A 55 -1.50 10.00 -3.70
N VAL A 56 -1.48 10.13 -2.38
CA VAL A 56 -0.45 9.49 -1.56
C VAL A 56 -0.89 8.05 -1.33
N VAL A 57 -0.24 7.12 -2.01
CA VAL A 57 -0.35 5.70 -1.67
C VAL A 57 0.67 5.48 -0.55
N SER A 58 0.19 5.55 0.68
CA SER A 58 1.00 5.22 1.85
C SER A 58 1.02 3.72 2.06
N GLY A 59 2.07 3.25 2.73
CA GLY A 59 2.24 1.86 3.11
C GLY A 59 1.20 1.36 4.12
N VAL A 60 0.08 2.06 4.39
CA VAL A 60 -0.90 1.71 5.44
C VAL A 60 -1.30 0.24 5.40
N PRO A 61 -1.56 -0.39 4.24
CA PRO A 61 -1.89 -1.80 4.23
C PRO A 61 -0.70 -2.68 4.61
N ALA A 62 0.53 -2.32 4.22
CA ALA A 62 1.75 -2.99 4.65
C ALA A 62 2.05 -2.75 6.15
N GLU A 63 1.86 -1.53 6.66
CA GLU A 63 2.02 -1.19 8.08
C GLU A 63 0.93 -1.83 8.94
N ALA A 64 -0.30 -1.89 8.46
CA ALA A 64 -1.39 -2.62 9.07
C ALA A 64 -1.09 -4.13 9.08
N LEU A 65 -0.52 -4.69 8.01
CA LEU A 65 -0.07 -6.08 7.98
C LEU A 65 1.09 -6.34 8.95
N LYS A 66 2.09 -5.46 9.03
CA LYS A 66 3.16 -5.52 10.04
C LYS A 66 2.55 -5.49 11.44
N THR A 67 1.58 -4.62 11.67
CA THR A 67 0.85 -4.52 12.94
C THR A 67 0.07 -5.81 13.22
N VAL A 68 -0.56 -6.43 12.22
CA VAL A 68 -1.25 -7.73 12.35
C VAL A 68 -0.27 -8.85 12.67
N ALA A 69 0.92 -8.84 12.04
CA ALA A 69 1.98 -9.80 12.29
C ALA A 69 2.52 -9.65 13.72
N ILE A 70 2.86 -8.44 14.14
CA ILE A 70 3.28 -8.12 15.51
C ILE A 70 2.18 -8.49 16.51
N LEU A 71 0.90 -8.26 16.19
CA LEU A 71 -0.22 -8.68 17.05
C LEU A 71 -0.35 -10.21 17.11
N GLY A 72 0.03 -10.92 16.03
CA GLY A 72 0.20 -12.37 16.03
C GLY A 72 1.34 -12.82 16.95
N GLU A 73 2.52 -12.20 16.83
CA GLU A 73 3.64 -12.46 17.74
C GLU A 73 3.32 -12.08 19.19
N LEU A 74 2.53 -11.03 19.39
CA LEU A 74 1.99 -10.63 20.68
C LEU A 74 1.04 -11.69 21.21
N SER A 75 0.15 -12.23 20.39
CA SER A 75 -0.73 -13.35 20.75
C SER A 75 0.10 -14.56 21.21
N ASP A 76 1.19 -14.88 20.50
CA ASP A 76 2.08 -15.98 20.91
C ASP A 76 2.82 -15.67 22.21
N ALA A 77 3.28 -14.43 22.39
CA ALA A 77 3.90 -13.98 23.64
C ALA A 77 2.90 -13.97 24.80
N VAL A 78 1.65 -13.55 24.56
CA VAL A 78 0.53 -13.60 25.50
C VAL A 78 0.28 -15.06 25.87
N ASN A 79 0.20 -15.99 24.91
CA ASN A 79 0.03 -17.41 25.20
C ASN A 79 1.20 -17.99 26.02
N GLU A 80 2.43 -17.56 25.75
CA GLU A 80 3.60 -17.93 26.57
C GLU A 80 3.49 -17.36 28.00
N VAL A 81 3.06 -16.10 28.12
CA VAL A 81 2.75 -15.45 29.39
C VAL A 81 1.63 -16.19 30.12
N LEU A 82 0.56 -16.59 29.44
CA LEU A 82 -0.57 -17.31 30.03
C LEU A 82 -0.16 -18.68 30.56
N ARG A 83 0.77 -19.37 29.88
CA ARG A 83 1.36 -20.63 30.37
C ARG A 83 2.25 -20.43 31.60
N ARG A 84 2.76 -19.21 31.80
CA ARG A 84 3.65 -18.82 32.90
C ARG A 84 3.10 -17.62 33.66
N LEU A 85 1.78 -17.63 33.86
CA LEU A 85 1.04 -16.48 34.37
C LEU A 85 1.57 -16.18 35.76
N GLN A 86 1.95 -14.92 35.99
CA GLN A 86 2.48 -14.55 37.30
C GLN A 86 1.33 -14.57 38.30
N VAL A 87 1.55 -15.29 39.38
CA VAL A 87 0.60 -15.49 40.47
C VAL A 87 1.20 -14.90 41.73
N VAL A 88 0.44 -14.06 42.41
CA VAL A 88 0.77 -13.60 43.75
C VAL A 88 -0.23 -14.21 44.72
N THR A 89 0.28 -14.82 45.79
CA THR A 89 -0.56 -15.30 46.89
C THR A 89 -0.89 -14.15 47.80
N VAL A 90 -2.18 -13.84 47.96
CA VAL A 90 -2.68 -12.80 48.85
C VAL A 90 -3.43 -13.46 50.00
N GLU A 91 -3.17 -13.02 51.23
CA GLU A 91 -3.95 -13.41 52.40
C GLU A 91 -5.24 -12.57 52.45
N GLU A 92 -6.40 -13.21 52.32
CA GLU A 92 -7.71 -12.57 52.47
C GLU A 92 -8.42 -13.12 53.70
N VAL A 93 -9.14 -12.25 54.42
CA VAL A 93 -9.95 -12.63 55.56
C VAL A 93 -11.36 -12.91 55.10
N ASP A 94 -11.73 -14.18 55.04
CA ASP A 94 -13.09 -14.64 54.73
C ASP A 94 -13.84 -14.98 56.04
N VAL A 95 -15.17 -14.89 56.02
CA VAL A 95 -16.03 -15.26 57.15
C VAL A 95 -16.82 -16.51 56.74
N GLU A 96 -16.37 -17.67 57.20
CA GLU A 96 -16.87 -18.97 56.75
C GLU A 96 -17.94 -19.54 57.70
N GLN A 97 -18.97 -20.14 57.12
CA GLN A 97 -20.05 -20.83 57.84
C GLN A 97 -19.99 -22.33 57.50
N GLY A 98 -19.50 -23.14 58.45
CA GLY A 98 -19.58 -24.61 58.39
C GLY A 98 -18.31 -25.35 57.95
N ALA A 99 -17.51 -24.82 57.02
CA ALA A 99 -16.25 -25.46 56.59
C ALA A 99 -15.06 -24.51 56.70
N ILE A 100 -14.17 -24.76 57.65
CA ILE A 100 -12.98 -23.93 57.89
C ILE A 100 -11.92 -24.26 56.82
N ARG A 101 -11.69 -23.35 55.88
CA ARG A 101 -10.59 -23.44 54.90
C ARG A 101 -9.61 -22.31 55.12
N GLY A 102 -8.50 -22.60 55.82
CA GLY A 102 -7.45 -21.63 56.12
C GLY A 102 -7.18 -21.49 57.62
N ARG A 103 -6.47 -20.43 58.00
CA ARG A 103 -6.07 -20.18 59.40
C ARG A 103 -7.11 -19.32 60.10
N VAL A 104 -7.72 -19.81 61.18
CA VAL A 104 -8.71 -19.05 61.97
C VAL A 104 -8.07 -17.81 62.62
N LEU A 105 -8.70 -16.65 62.46
CA LEU A 105 -8.33 -15.42 63.17
C LEU A 105 -8.98 -15.38 64.55
N THR A 106 -8.31 -15.99 65.53
CA THR A 106 -8.77 -16.07 66.92
C THR A 106 -9.14 -14.72 67.53
N GLY A 107 -8.41 -13.65 67.17
CA GLY A 107 -8.67 -12.29 67.63
C GLY A 107 -9.99 -11.67 67.14
N LEU A 108 -10.58 -12.20 66.06
CA LEU A 108 -11.88 -11.77 65.54
C LEU A 108 -12.99 -12.81 65.80
N SER A 109 -12.63 -14.04 66.18
CA SER A 109 -13.60 -15.14 66.36
C SER A 109 -14.71 -14.83 67.37
N ALA A 110 -14.41 -14.09 68.44
CA ALA A 110 -15.40 -13.72 69.46
C ALA A 110 -16.56 -12.86 68.91
N LYS A 111 -16.34 -12.12 67.82
CA LYS A 111 -17.35 -11.23 67.22
C LYS A 111 -18.33 -11.98 66.30
N TYR A 112 -17.89 -13.07 65.69
CA TYR A 112 -18.66 -13.77 64.63
C TYR A 112 -19.20 -15.13 65.09
N TRP A 113 -18.68 -15.68 66.19
CA TRP A 113 -19.17 -16.92 66.79
C TRP A 113 -20.56 -16.75 67.44
N PRO A 114 -21.49 -17.75 67.37
CA PRO A 114 -21.36 -19.07 66.74
C PRO A 114 -21.77 -19.11 65.26
N VAL A 115 -22.13 -17.97 64.68
CA VAL A 115 -22.72 -17.90 63.33
C VAL A 115 -21.68 -18.15 62.24
N ALA A 116 -20.46 -17.66 62.42
CA ALA A 116 -19.36 -17.82 61.47
C ALA A 116 -17.98 -17.72 62.14
N LEU A 117 -16.95 -18.15 61.44
CA LEU A 117 -15.55 -17.97 61.86
C LEU A 117 -14.76 -17.16 60.83
N PRO A 118 -14.06 -16.09 61.24
CA PRO A 118 -13.14 -15.39 60.36
C PRO A 118 -11.89 -16.25 60.15
N VAL A 119 -11.56 -16.53 58.89
CA VAL A 119 -10.40 -17.32 58.47
C VAL A 119 -9.54 -16.49 57.52
N VAL A 120 -8.23 -16.60 57.65
CA VAL A 120 -7.28 -16.16 56.63
C VAL A 120 -7.12 -17.29 55.62
N ALA A 121 -7.62 -17.07 54.42
CA ALA A 121 -7.40 -17.95 53.28
C ALA A 121 -6.34 -17.34 52.37
N THR A 122 -5.38 -18.15 51.93
CA THR A 122 -4.43 -17.74 50.89
C THR A 122 -5.11 -17.89 49.54
N LYS A 123 -5.41 -16.78 48.87
CA LYS A 123 -5.96 -16.78 47.52
C LYS A 123 -4.89 -16.46 46.50
N VAL A 124 -4.96 -17.17 45.38
CA VAL A 124 -4.13 -16.93 44.19
C VAL A 124 -4.71 -15.72 43.46
N SER A 125 -3.95 -14.62 43.40
CA SER A 125 -4.30 -13.43 42.64
C SER A 125 -3.47 -13.37 41.36
N LEU A 126 -4.14 -13.13 40.23
CA LEU A 126 -3.52 -12.87 38.94
C LEU A 126 -3.22 -11.38 38.72
N GLU A 127 -3.50 -10.54 39.71
CA GLU A 127 -3.37 -9.09 39.62
C GLU A 127 -1.94 -8.63 39.85
N THR A 128 -1.07 -8.96 38.91
CA THR A 128 0.31 -8.47 38.90
C THR A 128 0.43 -7.26 37.97
N PRO A 129 1.41 -6.36 38.19
CA PRO A 129 1.68 -5.26 37.27
C PRO A 129 1.87 -5.73 35.82
N ALA A 130 2.50 -6.89 35.63
CA ALA A 130 2.79 -7.47 34.33
C ALA A 130 1.52 -7.99 33.62
N ASN A 131 0.65 -8.68 34.34
CA ASN A 131 -0.63 -9.16 33.78
C ASN A 131 -1.59 -7.99 33.50
N LEU A 132 -1.60 -6.97 34.36
CA LEU A 132 -2.39 -5.75 34.15
C LEU A 132 -1.89 -4.99 32.92
N LEU A 133 -0.57 -4.83 32.76
CA LEU A 133 0.02 -4.16 31.60
C LEU A 133 -0.33 -4.87 30.28
N LEU A 134 -0.39 -6.21 30.29
CA LEU A 134 -0.81 -7.00 29.14
C LEU A 134 -2.24 -6.68 28.70
N VAL A 135 -3.18 -6.66 29.65
CA VAL A 135 -4.58 -6.36 29.35
C VAL A 135 -4.77 -4.89 28.97
N VAL A 136 -4.05 -3.96 29.63
CA VAL A 136 -4.02 -2.54 29.26
C VAL A 136 -3.55 -2.37 27.82
N THR A 137 -2.50 -3.08 27.39
CA THR A 137 -1.99 -3.01 26.01
C THR A 137 -3.04 -3.40 24.98
N LEU A 138 -3.72 -4.52 25.20
CA LEU A 138 -4.75 -4.99 24.28
C LEU A 138 -5.94 -4.00 24.21
N LEU A 139 -6.31 -3.41 25.33
CA LEU A 139 -7.36 -2.39 25.39
C LEU A 139 -6.95 -1.08 24.71
N GLU A 140 -5.71 -0.61 24.91
CA GLU A 140 -5.17 0.58 24.25
C GLU A 140 -5.13 0.41 22.73
N VAL A 141 -4.61 -0.72 22.25
CA VAL A 141 -4.54 -1.05 20.82
C VAL A 141 -5.93 -1.10 20.23
N LYS A 142 -6.86 -1.84 20.87
CA LYS A 142 -8.25 -1.90 20.44
C LYS A 142 -8.86 -0.50 20.36
N LYS A 143 -8.74 0.30 21.41
CA LYS A 143 -9.32 1.66 21.49
C LYS A 143 -8.77 2.55 20.37
N ARG A 144 -7.45 2.53 20.14
CA ARG A 144 -6.80 3.32 19.08
C ARG A 144 -7.28 2.89 17.69
N VAL A 145 -7.27 1.59 17.40
CA VAL A 145 -7.70 1.06 16.10
C VAL A 145 -9.19 1.33 15.85
N THR A 146 -10.05 1.19 16.87
CA THR A 146 -11.47 1.57 16.76
C THR A 146 -11.63 3.08 16.49
N GLY A 147 -10.87 3.92 17.18
CA GLY A 147 -10.86 5.36 16.91
C GLY A 147 -10.37 5.71 15.50
N LEU A 148 -9.48 4.91 14.91
CA LEU A 148 -9.08 5.04 13.51
C LEU A 148 -10.19 4.65 12.54
N LEU A 149 -10.88 3.53 12.78
CA LEU A 149 -12.03 3.12 11.97
C LEU A 149 -13.14 4.18 11.95
N GLU A 150 -13.38 4.85 13.08
CA GLU A 150 -14.36 5.94 13.17
C GLU A 150 -13.96 7.20 12.37
N ARG A 151 -12.66 7.43 12.17
CA ARG A 151 -12.13 8.58 11.42
C ARG A 151 -12.09 8.35 9.90
N ILE A 152 -12.21 7.11 9.45
CA ILE A 152 -12.25 6.79 8.01
C ILE A 152 -13.64 7.20 7.47
N PRO A 153 -13.71 8.02 6.41
CA PRO A 153 -15.00 8.45 5.85
C PRO A 153 -15.80 7.24 5.36
N LYS A 154 -17.07 7.13 5.79
CA LYS A 154 -17.97 6.05 5.34
C LYS A 154 -18.37 6.22 3.87
N GLU A 155 -18.55 7.46 3.45
CA GLU A 155 -18.89 7.81 2.07
C GLU A 155 -17.63 8.35 1.37
N VAL A 156 -17.18 7.64 0.34
CA VAL A 156 -16.06 8.05 -0.52
C VAL A 156 -16.48 7.88 -1.97
N SER A 157 -15.73 8.51 -2.88
CA SER A 157 -16.01 8.34 -4.30
C SER A 157 -15.83 6.86 -4.73
N PRO A 158 -16.62 6.37 -5.71
CA PRO A 158 -16.54 4.99 -6.17
C PRO A 158 -15.12 4.58 -6.59
N GLU A 159 -14.33 5.53 -7.09
CA GLU A 159 -12.97 5.31 -7.56
C GLU A 159 -11.99 4.97 -6.45
N ILE A 160 -12.28 5.33 -5.19
CA ILE A 160 -11.36 5.12 -4.05
C ILE A 160 -11.94 4.13 -3.03
N ASP A 161 -13.22 3.77 -3.18
CA ASP A 161 -13.91 2.82 -2.31
C ASP A 161 -13.16 1.49 -2.11
N PRO A 162 -12.50 0.88 -3.12
CA PRO A 162 -11.72 -0.35 -2.88
C PRO A 162 -10.56 -0.15 -1.91
N LEU A 163 -9.84 0.97 -2.01
CA LEU A 163 -8.74 1.29 -1.10
C LEU A 163 -9.28 1.45 0.33
N ARG A 164 -10.42 2.14 0.51
CA ARG A 164 -11.09 2.25 1.81
C ARG A 164 -11.44 0.87 2.37
N ARG A 165 -12.06 0.00 1.56
CA ARG A 165 -12.48 -1.35 1.98
C ARG A 165 -11.29 -2.16 2.49
N VAL A 166 -10.17 -2.16 1.77
CA VAL A 166 -8.98 -2.91 2.19
C VAL A 166 -8.44 -2.38 3.52
N VAL A 167 -8.32 -1.06 3.69
CA VAL A 167 -7.85 -0.47 4.96
C VAL A 167 -8.80 -0.85 6.11
N VAL A 168 -10.11 -0.70 5.91
CA VAL A 168 -11.13 -1.04 6.92
C VAL A 168 -11.06 -2.52 7.29
N GLU A 169 -11.02 -3.44 6.31
CA GLU A 169 -10.94 -4.88 6.55
C GLU A 169 -9.69 -5.25 7.37
N ARG A 170 -8.53 -4.64 7.06
CA ARG A 170 -7.29 -4.87 7.81
C ARG A 170 -7.38 -4.38 9.26
N LEU A 171 -7.92 -3.17 9.48
CA LEU A 171 -8.09 -2.61 10.82
C LEU A 171 -9.15 -3.36 11.64
N GLU A 172 -10.25 -3.79 11.03
CA GLU A 172 -11.24 -4.66 11.67
C GLU A 172 -10.62 -6.00 12.08
N GLY A 173 -9.76 -6.57 11.23
CA GLY A 173 -8.98 -7.77 11.55
C GLY A 173 -8.11 -7.61 12.81
N LEU A 174 -7.53 -6.43 13.04
CA LEU A 174 -6.79 -6.11 14.27
C LEU A 174 -7.71 -6.07 15.50
N VAL A 175 -8.87 -5.42 15.39
CA VAL A 175 -9.86 -5.34 16.49
C VAL A 175 -10.33 -6.74 16.86
N GLN A 176 -10.70 -7.57 15.88
CA GLN A 176 -11.16 -8.94 16.11
C GLN A 176 -10.10 -9.80 16.82
N ARG A 177 -8.81 -9.62 16.48
CA ARG A 177 -7.71 -10.31 17.18
C ARG A 177 -7.58 -9.87 18.63
N CYS A 178 -7.70 -8.56 18.91
CA CYS A 178 -7.70 -8.05 20.28
C CYS A 178 -8.88 -8.59 21.09
N ASP A 179 -10.07 -8.64 20.51
CA ASP A 179 -11.27 -9.16 21.16
C ASP A 179 -11.13 -10.64 21.53
N ARG A 180 -10.56 -11.45 20.63
CA ARG A 180 -10.25 -12.86 20.92
C ARG A 180 -9.32 -12.99 22.13
N LEU A 181 -8.22 -12.23 22.17
CA LEU A 181 -7.28 -12.26 23.29
C LEU A 181 -7.91 -11.79 24.61
N LEU A 182 -8.71 -10.72 24.58
CA LEU A 182 -9.40 -10.20 25.76
C LEU A 182 -10.52 -11.11 26.28
N SER A 183 -11.02 -12.01 25.43
CA SER A 183 -12.04 -12.99 25.79
C SER A 183 -11.49 -14.21 26.56
N GLU A 184 -10.17 -14.37 26.62
CA GLU A 184 -9.50 -15.45 27.36
C GLU A 184 -9.93 -15.47 28.83
N PRO A 185 -10.37 -16.62 29.39
CA PRO A 185 -10.92 -16.71 30.75
C PRO A 185 -9.97 -16.21 31.85
N THR A 186 -8.66 -16.32 31.62
CA THR A 186 -7.61 -15.88 32.56
C THR A 186 -7.40 -14.37 32.56
N LEU A 187 -7.67 -13.69 31.43
CA LEU A 187 -7.49 -12.24 31.28
C LEU A 187 -8.76 -11.46 31.59
N LYS A 188 -9.93 -12.06 31.33
CA LYS A 188 -11.25 -11.44 31.53
C LYS A 188 -11.45 -10.80 32.92
N PRO A 189 -11.02 -11.41 34.05
CA PRO A 189 -11.16 -10.79 35.37
C PRO A 189 -10.31 -9.52 35.54
N LEU A 190 -9.17 -9.45 34.86
CA LEU A 190 -8.24 -8.32 34.92
C LEU A 190 -8.75 -7.13 34.10
N THR A 191 -9.57 -7.36 33.08
CA THR A 191 -10.12 -6.33 32.19
C THR A 191 -10.81 -5.21 32.95
N ILE A 192 -11.64 -5.52 33.96
CA ILE A 192 -12.38 -4.51 34.74
C ILE A 192 -11.42 -3.52 35.42
N LYS A 193 -10.30 -4.03 35.95
CA LYS A 193 -9.29 -3.20 36.61
C LYS A 193 -8.44 -2.47 35.58
N ALA A 194 -8.03 -3.16 34.50
CA ALA A 194 -7.23 -2.60 33.42
C ALA A 194 -7.90 -1.41 32.72
N VAL A 195 -9.23 -1.40 32.54
CA VAL A 195 -9.96 -0.24 31.98
C VAL A 195 -9.64 1.07 32.73
N ARG A 196 -9.39 1.01 34.04
CA ARG A 196 -9.05 2.21 34.84
C ARG A 196 -7.64 2.76 34.58
N PHE A 197 -6.81 2.02 33.86
CA PHE A 197 -5.43 2.40 33.55
C PHE A 197 -5.26 2.90 32.11
N VAL A 198 -6.09 2.42 31.17
CA VAL A 198 -5.97 2.70 29.73
C VAL A 198 -5.91 4.19 29.38
N ASP A 199 -6.57 5.03 30.18
CA ASP A 199 -6.64 6.49 29.96
C ASP A 199 -5.62 7.31 30.76
N ASP A 200 -4.78 6.66 31.58
CA ASP A 200 -3.80 7.33 32.45
C ASP A 200 -2.38 6.93 32.05
N GLU A 201 -1.80 7.66 31.09
CA GLU A 201 -0.44 7.44 30.57
C GLU A 201 0.62 7.37 31.68
N ARG A 202 0.45 8.13 32.77
CA ARG A 202 1.41 8.11 33.89
C ARG A 202 1.37 6.78 34.63
N ARG A 203 0.17 6.23 34.83
CA ARG A 203 0.02 4.92 35.48
C ARG A 203 0.51 3.80 34.57
N VAL A 204 0.28 3.88 33.26
CA VAL A 204 0.77 2.90 32.30
C VAL A 204 2.30 2.91 32.25
N ALA A 205 2.92 4.09 32.19
CA ALA A 205 4.38 4.23 32.25
C ALA A 205 4.95 3.69 33.57
N LYS A 206 4.27 3.91 34.69
CA LYS A 206 4.65 3.34 35.98
C LYS A 206 4.57 1.81 35.99
N LEU A 207 3.53 1.22 35.38
CA LEU A 207 3.41 -0.24 35.23
C LEU A 207 4.53 -0.79 34.34
N GLU A 208 4.84 -0.14 33.21
CA GLU A 208 5.96 -0.53 32.36
C GLU A 208 7.28 -0.52 33.10
N GLU A 209 7.57 0.53 33.87
CA GLU A 209 8.81 0.62 34.64
C GLU A 209 8.90 -0.45 35.71
N GLN A 210 7.80 -0.72 36.43
CA GLN A 210 7.75 -1.81 37.41
C GLN A 210 8.01 -3.18 36.76
N VAL A 211 7.39 -3.45 35.61
CA VAL A 211 7.59 -4.72 34.90
C VAL A 211 9.02 -4.83 34.37
N ARG A 212 9.62 -3.71 33.93
CA ARG A 212 11.02 -3.64 33.49
C ARG A 212 11.98 -3.91 34.65
N GLU A 213 11.80 -3.25 35.78
CA GLU A 213 12.59 -3.49 37.00
C GLU A 213 12.49 -4.95 37.47
N ASP A 214 11.27 -5.49 37.52
CA ASP A 214 11.04 -6.88 37.93
C ASP A 214 11.66 -7.87 36.94
N SER A 215 11.64 -7.54 35.64
CA SER A 215 12.28 -8.37 34.61
C SER A 215 13.80 -8.43 34.78
N LEU A 216 14.43 -7.33 35.20
CA LEU A 216 15.86 -7.29 35.54
C LEU A 216 16.17 -8.08 36.81
N ARG A 217 15.31 -7.99 37.82
CA ARG A 217 15.50 -8.70 39.10
C ARG A 217 15.25 -10.20 38.98
N ARG A 218 14.29 -10.62 38.14
CA ARG A 218 13.84 -12.02 38.01
C ARG A 218 13.75 -12.47 36.54
N PRO A 219 14.87 -12.55 35.82
CA PRO A 219 14.89 -12.73 34.36
C PRO A 219 14.29 -14.07 33.90
N ARG A 220 14.38 -15.14 34.72
CA ARG A 220 13.80 -16.46 34.37
C ARG A 220 12.27 -16.46 34.44
N GLU A 221 11.71 -15.80 35.45
CA GLU A 221 10.26 -15.69 35.69
C GLU A 221 9.60 -14.71 34.71
N TYR A 222 10.32 -13.67 34.31
CA TYR A 222 9.80 -12.58 33.48
C TYR A 222 10.19 -12.67 31.99
N ARG A 223 10.86 -13.74 31.55
CA ARG A 223 11.34 -13.90 30.16
C ARG A 223 10.26 -13.66 29.10
N ALA A 224 9.04 -14.14 29.35
CA ALA A 224 7.91 -13.94 28.43
C ALA A 224 7.40 -12.49 28.43
N TYR A 225 7.48 -11.80 29.57
CA TYR A 225 7.11 -10.39 29.72
C TYR A 225 8.14 -9.45 29.11
N ASP A 226 9.42 -9.79 29.13
CA ASP A 226 10.48 -9.03 28.45
C ASP A 226 10.28 -9.04 26.93
N LYS A 227 9.96 -10.21 26.35
CA LYS A 227 9.54 -10.33 24.94
C LYS A 227 8.31 -9.47 24.65
N PHE A 228 7.31 -9.51 25.53
CA PHE A 228 6.10 -8.70 25.44
C PHE A 228 6.40 -7.18 25.48
N LEU A 229 7.28 -6.70 26.37
CA LEU A 229 7.66 -5.29 26.46
C LEU A 229 8.34 -4.78 25.18
N ARG A 230 9.08 -5.64 24.46
CA ARG A 230 9.63 -5.29 23.15
C ARG A 230 8.51 -5.17 22.11
N LEU A 231 7.66 -6.19 22.00
CA LEU A 231 6.55 -6.21 21.03
C LEU A 231 5.57 -5.04 21.24
N ARG A 232 5.30 -4.67 22.50
CA ARG A 232 4.46 -3.50 22.82
C ARG A 232 5.04 -2.19 22.27
N ARG A 233 6.36 -1.99 22.34
CA ARG A 233 7.02 -0.80 21.79
C ARG A 233 6.90 -0.74 20.27
N GLU A 234 7.23 -1.84 19.59
CA GLU A 234 7.12 -1.95 18.13
C GLU A 234 5.68 -1.73 17.67
N LEU A 235 4.70 -2.26 18.42
CA LEU A 235 3.28 -2.07 18.13
C LEU A 235 2.85 -0.59 18.25
N HIS A 236 3.33 0.12 19.27
CA HIS A 236 3.03 1.55 19.45
C HIS A 236 3.63 2.42 18.34
N GLU A 237 4.86 2.11 17.91
CA GLU A 237 5.51 2.82 16.80
C GLU A 237 4.72 2.63 15.50
N ASN A 238 4.36 1.39 15.17
CA ASN A 238 3.59 1.11 13.94
C ASN A 238 2.17 1.68 13.99
N LEU A 239 1.49 1.62 15.14
CA LEU A 239 0.18 2.25 15.29
C LEU A 239 0.25 3.77 15.09
N ARG A 240 1.31 4.42 15.57
CA ARG A 240 1.50 5.86 15.34
C ARG A 240 1.64 6.18 13.86
N VAL A 241 2.42 5.40 13.11
CA VAL A 241 2.57 5.56 11.65
C VAL A 241 1.21 5.40 10.96
N ILE A 242 0.45 4.35 11.32
CA ILE A 242 -0.91 4.14 10.78
C ILE A 242 -1.83 5.31 11.14
N GLU A 243 -1.75 5.85 12.36
CA GLU A 243 -2.57 7.00 12.78
C GLU A 243 -2.29 8.25 11.92
N GLU A 244 -1.01 8.52 11.63
CA GLU A 244 -0.58 9.63 10.76
C GLU A 244 -1.03 9.41 9.30
N ASP A 245 -0.91 8.20 8.79
CA ASP A 245 -1.34 7.86 7.44
C ASP A 245 -2.86 7.88 7.26
N VAL A 246 -3.61 7.29 8.20
CA VAL A 246 -5.09 7.30 8.17
C VAL A 246 -5.61 8.72 8.25
N LYS A 247 -4.98 9.60 9.05
CA LYS A 247 -5.35 11.02 9.08
C LYS A 247 -5.18 11.67 7.71
N THR A 248 -4.03 11.44 7.07
CA THR A 248 -3.73 11.97 5.72
C THR A 248 -4.75 11.46 4.70
N ILE A 249 -5.05 10.16 4.74
CA ILE A 249 -6.05 9.54 3.87
C ILE A 249 -7.44 10.13 4.14
N SER A 250 -7.88 10.23 5.39
CA SER A 250 -9.20 10.77 5.75
C SER A 250 -9.40 12.21 5.31
N GLU A 251 -8.34 13.03 5.28
CA GLU A 251 -8.39 14.40 4.77
C GLU A 251 -8.48 14.45 3.23
N LEU A 252 -7.83 13.52 2.54
CA LEU A 252 -7.77 13.47 1.07
C LEU A 252 -9.00 12.78 0.44
N LEU A 253 -9.49 11.69 1.04
CA LEU A 253 -10.53 10.82 0.48
C LEU A 253 -11.82 11.55 0.05
N PRO A 254 -12.38 12.50 0.82
CA PRO A 254 -13.64 13.15 0.45
C PRO A 254 -13.51 14.14 -0.71
N THR A 255 -12.30 14.65 -0.96
CA THR A 255 -12.06 15.72 -1.95
C THR A 255 -11.43 15.20 -3.24
N LEU A 256 -10.83 14.01 -3.18
CA LEU A 256 -10.16 13.42 -4.33
C LEU A 256 -11.18 12.95 -5.37
N LYS A 257 -11.17 13.62 -6.53
CA LYS A 257 -11.88 13.18 -7.74
C LYS A 257 -10.86 12.71 -8.76
N ILE A 258 -11.03 11.48 -9.25
CA ILE A 258 -10.16 10.90 -10.28
C ILE A 258 -10.97 10.87 -11.58
N SER A 259 -10.49 11.56 -12.61
CA SER A 259 -11.15 11.50 -13.93
C SER A 259 -10.96 10.13 -14.56
N ARG A 260 -11.77 9.79 -15.58
CA ARG A 260 -11.67 8.51 -16.29
C ARG A 260 -10.32 8.34 -16.99
N GLU A 261 -9.83 9.43 -17.58
CA GLU A 261 -8.52 9.49 -18.22
C GLU A 261 -7.42 9.24 -17.19
N LYS A 262 -7.53 9.88 -16.01
CA LYS A 262 -6.55 9.71 -14.94
C LYS A 262 -6.54 8.30 -14.37
N LEU A 263 -7.72 7.71 -14.21
CA LEU A 263 -7.87 6.31 -13.79
C LEU A 263 -7.25 5.36 -14.82
N TYR A 264 -7.41 5.62 -16.12
CA TYR A 264 -6.76 4.83 -17.17
C TYR A 264 -5.23 4.99 -17.16
N GLU A 265 -4.70 6.20 -16.88
CA GLU A 265 -3.27 6.40 -16.66
C GLU A 265 -2.76 5.55 -15.48
N LEU A 266 -3.48 5.52 -14.35
CA LEU A 266 -3.10 4.72 -13.19
C LEU A 266 -3.18 3.21 -13.49
N PHE A 267 -4.23 2.78 -14.19
CA PHE A 267 -4.37 1.41 -14.66
C PHE A 267 -3.20 1.00 -15.58
N GLY A 268 -2.88 1.83 -16.57
CA GLY A 268 -1.75 1.59 -17.46
C GLY A 268 -0.41 1.60 -16.73
N PHE A 269 -0.22 2.50 -15.76
CA PHE A 269 0.97 2.57 -14.91
C PHE A 269 1.15 1.29 -14.09
N THR A 270 0.08 0.79 -13.46
CA THR A 270 0.15 -0.44 -12.65
C THR A 270 0.48 -1.67 -13.50
N LEU A 271 -0.06 -1.75 -14.71
CA LEU A 271 0.30 -2.80 -15.66
C LEU A 271 1.76 -2.72 -16.10
N VAL A 272 2.28 -1.51 -16.37
CA VAL A 272 3.70 -1.31 -16.67
C VAL A 272 4.57 -1.77 -15.51
N LEU A 273 4.25 -1.38 -14.28
CA LEU A 273 4.97 -1.82 -13.09
C LEU A 273 4.99 -3.35 -12.99
N GLU A 274 3.84 -3.99 -13.06
CA GLU A 274 3.72 -5.45 -13.00
C GLU A 274 4.55 -6.14 -14.09
N CYS A 275 4.49 -5.64 -15.33
CA CYS A 275 5.27 -6.17 -16.44
C CYS A 275 6.77 -6.01 -16.19
N ILE A 276 7.24 -4.85 -15.74
CA ILE A 276 8.64 -4.63 -15.38
C ILE A 276 9.04 -5.61 -14.27
N PHE A 277 8.26 -5.75 -13.19
CA PHE A 277 8.57 -6.71 -12.13
C PHE A 277 8.61 -8.17 -12.59
N SER A 278 7.81 -8.52 -13.60
CA SER A 278 7.82 -9.85 -14.22
C SER A 278 9.07 -10.07 -15.08
N ILE A 279 9.47 -9.06 -15.86
CA ILE A 279 10.67 -9.08 -16.72
C ILE A 279 11.94 -9.19 -15.86
N PHE A 280 12.03 -8.36 -14.83
CA PHE A 280 13.22 -8.24 -13.99
C PHE A 280 13.23 -9.21 -12.79
N GLY A 281 12.36 -10.23 -12.76
CA GLY A 281 12.06 -11.12 -11.63
C GLY A 281 13.11 -11.29 -10.52
N GLY A 282 12.66 -11.31 -9.26
CA GLY A 282 13.54 -11.37 -8.08
C GLY A 282 14.14 -10.01 -7.78
N VAL A 283 13.42 -9.21 -6.99
CA VAL A 283 13.82 -7.87 -6.57
C VAL A 283 14.63 -7.97 -5.28
N HIS A 284 15.78 -7.30 -5.21
CA HIS A 284 16.63 -7.31 -4.01
C HIS A 284 16.39 -6.11 -3.11
N ASP A 285 16.20 -4.93 -3.68
CA ASP A 285 15.99 -3.68 -2.94
C ASP A 285 15.14 -2.70 -3.76
N VAL A 286 14.23 -2.01 -3.07
CA VAL A 286 13.31 -1.02 -3.65
C VAL A 286 13.33 0.21 -2.77
N LYS A 287 13.54 1.38 -3.39
CA LYS A 287 13.55 2.67 -2.70
C LYS A 287 12.65 3.65 -3.41
N VAL A 288 11.98 4.49 -2.63
CA VAL A 288 11.29 5.67 -3.16
C VAL A 288 12.17 6.89 -2.87
N ASP A 289 12.27 7.81 -3.82
CA ASP A 289 13.00 9.04 -3.61
C ASP A 289 12.33 9.93 -2.54
N SER A 290 13.05 10.96 -2.06
CA SER A 290 12.55 11.85 -1.00
C SER A 290 11.28 12.62 -1.40
N SER A 291 11.01 12.77 -2.71
CA SER A 291 9.79 13.40 -3.19
C SER A 291 8.59 12.44 -3.26
N GLY A 292 8.82 11.13 -3.13
CA GLY A 292 7.80 10.10 -3.26
C GLY A 292 7.42 9.78 -4.70
N ARG A 293 8.12 10.28 -5.72
CA ARG A 293 7.68 10.26 -7.12
C ARG A 293 8.47 9.34 -8.02
N VAL A 294 9.59 8.81 -7.53
CA VAL A 294 10.46 7.90 -8.29
C VAL A 294 10.68 6.61 -7.50
N LEU A 295 10.27 5.49 -8.08
CA LEU A 295 10.52 4.14 -7.59
C LEU A 295 11.83 3.63 -8.20
N SER A 296 12.85 3.40 -7.37
CA SER A 296 14.15 2.88 -7.75
C SER A 296 14.25 1.40 -7.38
N ILE A 297 14.44 0.53 -8.37
CA ILE A 297 14.58 -0.92 -8.20
C ILE A 297 16.03 -1.31 -8.45
N TYR A 298 16.64 -2.06 -7.53
CA TYR A 298 18.03 -2.51 -7.64
C TYR A 298 18.11 -4.02 -7.76
N ARG A 299 18.90 -4.49 -8.74
CA ARG A 299 19.16 -5.92 -8.94
C ARG A 299 20.51 -6.18 -9.60
N ASN A 300 21.41 -6.92 -8.95
CA ASN A 300 22.66 -7.42 -9.54
C ASN A 300 23.48 -6.34 -10.30
N GLY A 301 23.60 -5.14 -9.73
CA GLY A 301 24.31 -4.01 -10.37
C GLY A 301 23.48 -3.25 -11.41
N GLU A 302 22.25 -3.69 -11.71
CA GLU A 302 21.28 -2.94 -12.49
C GLU A 302 20.40 -2.07 -11.59
N ARG A 303 20.02 -0.89 -12.10
CA ARG A 303 19.08 0.03 -11.47
C ARG A 303 18.02 0.44 -12.46
N ILE A 304 16.75 0.42 -12.04
CA ILE A 304 15.63 0.94 -12.82
C ILE A 304 14.92 2.00 -12.01
N ASP A 305 14.88 3.23 -12.52
CA ASP A 305 14.08 4.30 -11.97
C ASP A 305 12.77 4.39 -12.76
N ILE A 306 11.63 4.33 -12.07
CA ILE A 306 10.30 4.46 -12.66
C ILE A 306 9.62 5.64 -11.99
N SER A 307 9.15 6.60 -12.77
CA SER A 307 8.41 7.76 -12.27
C SER A 307 7.04 7.87 -12.92
N TYR A 308 6.08 8.40 -12.16
CA TYR A 308 4.72 8.70 -12.63
C TYR A 308 4.46 10.20 -12.55
N ASN A 309 4.12 10.83 -13.67
CA ASN A 309 3.88 12.27 -13.79
C ASN A 309 4.99 13.13 -13.17
N ALA A 310 6.23 12.66 -13.28
CA ALA A 310 7.42 13.29 -12.73
C ALA A 310 8.65 12.94 -13.57
N LEU A 311 9.62 13.88 -13.63
CA LEU A 311 10.91 13.64 -14.29
C LEU A 311 11.91 13.13 -13.25
N PRO A 312 12.54 11.96 -13.46
CA PRO A 312 13.67 11.54 -12.62
C PRO A 312 14.82 12.54 -12.75
N GLN A 313 15.61 12.75 -11.69
CA GLN A 313 16.70 13.74 -11.67
C GLN A 313 17.70 13.59 -12.83
N SER A 314 17.82 12.38 -13.38
CA SER A 314 18.70 12.05 -14.49
C SER A 314 18.11 12.25 -15.89
N VAL A 315 16.91 12.78 -15.99
CA VAL A 315 16.20 13.01 -17.25
C VAL A 315 15.94 14.50 -17.37
N GLU A 316 16.49 15.09 -18.41
CA GLU A 316 16.36 16.51 -18.69
C GLU A 316 15.61 16.70 -20.01
N SER A 317 14.70 17.67 -20.04
CA SER A 317 14.05 18.11 -21.28
C SER A 317 15.00 19.05 -22.02
N ARG A 318 15.23 18.80 -23.31
CA ARG A 318 15.99 19.71 -24.18
C ARG A 318 15.30 21.06 -24.36
N LEU A 319 14.00 21.14 -24.13
CA LEU A 319 13.28 22.41 -24.17
C LEU A 319 13.68 23.25 -22.96
N LYS A 320 13.73 22.70 -21.74
CA LYS A 320 14.09 23.47 -20.54
C LYS A 320 15.45 24.19 -20.61
N THR A 321 16.38 23.68 -21.40
CA THR A 321 17.72 24.27 -21.59
C THR A 321 17.86 25.06 -22.90
N ALA A 322 16.80 25.13 -23.70
CA ALA A 322 16.81 25.87 -24.95
C ALA A 322 16.76 27.39 -24.72
N ARG A 323 17.31 28.13 -25.69
CA ARG A 323 17.16 29.59 -25.76
C ARG A 323 15.97 29.93 -26.63
N TYR A 324 15.09 30.78 -26.14
CA TYR A 324 13.87 31.17 -26.84
C TYR A 324 14.00 32.56 -27.39
N TYR A 325 13.55 32.77 -28.63
CA TYR A 325 13.60 34.08 -29.26
C TYR A 325 12.22 34.44 -29.79
N GLY A 326 11.84 35.71 -29.64
CA GLY A 326 10.70 36.26 -30.34
C GLY A 326 11.01 36.32 -31.84
N ILE A 327 10.02 35.99 -32.66
CA ILE A 327 10.15 36.04 -34.13
C ILE A 327 10.48 37.46 -34.60
N LEU A 328 9.92 38.47 -33.91
CA LEU A 328 10.17 39.87 -34.20
C LEU A 328 11.30 40.44 -33.34
N ASP A 329 11.36 40.14 -32.03
CA ASP A 329 12.37 40.73 -31.14
C ASP A 329 12.81 39.79 -30.00
N GLY A 330 14.14 39.75 -29.78
CA GLY A 330 14.79 39.45 -28.49
C GLY A 330 14.73 38.01 -27.97
N GLU A 331 15.58 37.72 -26.98
CA GLU A 331 15.50 36.48 -26.20
C GLU A 331 14.35 36.58 -25.20
N ILE A 332 13.49 35.55 -25.16
CA ILE A 332 12.33 35.45 -24.28
C ILE A 332 12.71 34.58 -23.07
N LYS A 333 12.35 35.03 -21.87
CA LYS A 333 12.38 34.18 -20.68
C LYS A 333 11.08 33.38 -20.60
N VAL A 334 11.20 32.05 -20.62
CA VAL A 334 10.06 31.14 -20.54
C VAL A 334 10.18 30.32 -19.27
N ASP A 335 9.20 30.45 -18.39
CA ASP A 335 9.10 29.63 -17.20
C ASP A 335 8.39 28.32 -17.56
N GLY A 336 9.11 27.20 -17.50
CA GLY A 336 8.49 25.87 -17.45
C GLY A 336 8.07 25.25 -18.79
N LEU A 337 8.70 25.60 -19.92
CA LEU A 337 8.46 24.87 -21.17
C LEU A 337 9.12 23.49 -21.15
N GLY A 338 8.30 22.46 -21.21
CA GLY A 338 8.72 21.07 -21.36
C GLY A 338 7.56 20.11 -21.21
N GLY A 339 7.65 18.98 -21.88
CA GLY A 339 6.74 17.86 -21.75
C GLY A 339 6.79 17.24 -20.35
N LEU A 340 5.72 16.55 -20.01
CA LEU A 340 5.65 15.68 -18.85
C LEU A 340 4.97 14.37 -19.29
N PRO A 341 5.76 13.33 -19.63
CA PRO A 341 5.22 12.01 -19.89
C PRO A 341 4.53 11.45 -18.64
N ASP A 342 3.51 10.62 -18.86
CA ASP A 342 2.75 10.02 -17.76
C ASP A 342 3.62 9.04 -16.97
N THR A 343 4.47 8.26 -17.65
CA THR A 343 5.46 7.38 -17.02
C THR A 343 6.82 7.51 -17.70
N ILE A 344 7.89 7.52 -16.91
CA ILE A 344 9.26 7.40 -17.41
C ILE A 344 9.94 6.21 -16.72
N ALA A 345 10.58 5.36 -17.50
CA ALA A 345 11.43 4.28 -17.00
C ALA A 345 12.87 4.46 -17.50
N VAL A 346 13.83 4.48 -16.57
CA VAL A 346 15.26 4.60 -16.85
C VAL A 346 15.97 3.38 -16.32
N ARG A 347 16.42 2.49 -17.21
CA ARG A 347 17.31 1.39 -16.84
C ARG A 347 18.75 1.81 -17.00
N ARG A 348 19.56 1.48 -15.98
CA ARG A 348 21.02 1.57 -16.02
C ARG A 348 21.60 0.20 -15.71
N ARG A 349 22.51 -0.22 -16.57
CA ARG A 349 23.33 -1.41 -16.38
C ARG A 349 24.69 -1.12 -16.97
N ASP A 350 25.72 -1.26 -16.15
CA ASP A 350 27.09 -0.89 -16.53
C ASP A 350 27.10 0.56 -17.06
N ASP A 351 27.74 0.83 -18.20
CA ASP A 351 27.76 2.14 -18.85
C ASP A 351 26.58 2.38 -19.81
N LYS A 352 25.60 1.47 -19.85
CA LYS A 352 24.44 1.58 -20.74
C LYS A 352 23.22 2.14 -20.01
N ARG A 353 22.59 3.13 -20.64
CA ARG A 353 21.30 3.72 -20.23
C ARG A 353 20.26 3.41 -21.29
N LYS A 354 19.08 2.98 -20.86
CA LYS A 354 17.86 2.92 -21.69
C LYS A 354 16.79 3.78 -21.03
N LEU A 355 16.28 4.76 -21.77
CA LEU A 355 15.20 5.65 -21.38
C LEU A 355 13.95 5.36 -22.21
N VAL A 356 12.88 5.02 -21.50
CA VAL A 356 11.57 4.75 -22.08
C VAL A 356 10.58 5.77 -21.53
N VAL A 357 9.84 6.41 -22.41
CA VAL A 357 8.74 7.32 -22.06
C VAL A 357 7.41 6.68 -22.46
N ILE A 358 6.40 6.78 -21.61
CA ILE A 358 5.10 6.16 -21.83
C ILE A 358 4.02 7.20 -21.57
N ASP A 359 3.04 7.28 -22.46
CA ASP A 359 1.86 8.14 -22.35
C ASP A 359 0.62 7.26 -22.51
N TYR A 360 -0.39 7.49 -21.68
CA TYR A 360 -1.64 6.74 -21.68
C TYR A 360 -2.76 7.63 -22.19
N LYS A 361 -3.60 7.07 -23.08
CA LYS A 361 -4.73 7.81 -23.65
C LYS A 361 -5.98 6.97 -23.67
N TYR A 362 -6.93 7.36 -22.82
CA TYR A 362 -8.25 6.71 -22.77
C TYR A 362 -9.15 7.21 -23.89
N THR A 363 -8.88 6.76 -25.11
CA THR A 363 -9.69 7.08 -26.29
C THR A 363 -9.66 5.95 -27.30
N ARG A 364 -10.79 5.75 -27.98
CA ARG A 364 -10.93 4.82 -29.11
C ARG A 364 -11.08 5.56 -30.45
N ASP A 365 -11.04 6.89 -30.40
CA ASP A 365 -11.14 7.75 -31.57
C ASP A 365 -9.78 7.86 -32.26
N LEU A 366 -9.76 7.57 -33.56
CA LEU A 366 -8.53 7.56 -34.35
C LEU A 366 -7.86 8.93 -34.47
N SER A 367 -8.63 10.02 -34.52
CA SER A 367 -8.09 11.38 -34.61
C SER A 367 -7.29 11.72 -33.36
N TYR A 368 -7.83 11.40 -32.18
CA TYR A 368 -7.12 11.59 -30.92
C TYR A 368 -5.91 10.66 -30.79
N LEU A 369 -5.97 9.42 -31.31
CA LEU A 369 -4.82 8.51 -31.32
C LEU A 369 -3.69 9.01 -32.22
N VAL A 370 -4.01 9.58 -33.38
CA VAL A 370 -3.03 10.21 -34.28
C VAL A 370 -2.33 11.38 -33.60
N GLN A 371 -3.09 12.29 -32.99
CA GLN A 371 -2.53 13.41 -32.24
C GLN A 371 -1.65 12.94 -31.08
N SER A 372 -2.10 11.90 -30.36
CA SER A 372 -1.35 11.31 -29.26
C SER A 372 -0.06 10.65 -29.72
N ARG A 373 -0.05 10.00 -30.90
CA ARG A 373 1.17 9.44 -31.50
C ARG A 373 2.19 10.53 -31.77
N PHE A 374 1.78 11.69 -32.27
CA PHE A 374 2.68 12.82 -32.49
C PHE A 374 3.25 13.38 -31.18
N LYS A 375 2.41 13.48 -30.13
CA LYS A 375 2.86 13.87 -28.78
C LYS A 375 3.91 12.89 -28.23
N VAL A 376 3.67 11.59 -28.34
CA VAL A 376 4.62 10.57 -27.86
C VAL A 376 5.91 10.56 -28.70
N TYR A 377 5.79 10.79 -30.01
CA TYR A 377 6.94 10.94 -30.89
C TYR A 377 7.79 12.17 -30.56
N SER A 378 7.20 13.29 -30.13
CA SER A 378 7.97 14.46 -29.72
C SER A 378 8.80 14.18 -28.46
N TYR A 379 8.30 13.36 -27.53
CA TYR A 379 9.06 12.94 -26.34
C TYR A 379 10.34 12.16 -26.67
N LEU A 380 10.38 11.37 -27.75
CA LEU A 380 11.63 10.73 -28.22
C LEU A 380 12.75 11.75 -28.45
N ASN A 381 12.38 12.91 -28.99
CA ASN A 381 13.32 13.96 -29.34
C ASN A 381 13.61 14.89 -28.17
N GLU A 382 12.57 15.26 -27.42
CA GLU A 382 12.68 16.18 -26.28
C GLU A 382 13.55 15.61 -25.16
N PHE A 383 13.36 14.33 -24.80
CA PHE A 383 14.10 13.68 -23.72
C PHE A 383 15.29 12.83 -24.21
N ASN A 384 15.51 12.80 -25.53
CA ASN A 384 16.42 11.85 -26.17
C ASN A 384 16.17 10.40 -25.68
N ALA A 385 14.90 9.99 -25.68
CA ALA A 385 14.51 8.65 -25.26
C ALA A 385 14.87 7.62 -26.33
N ASP A 386 15.16 6.40 -25.87
CA ASP A 386 15.43 5.24 -26.73
C ASP A 386 14.12 4.63 -27.24
N ALA A 387 13.07 4.69 -26.43
CA ALA A 387 11.74 4.27 -26.83
C ALA A 387 10.66 5.20 -26.29
N ALA A 388 9.59 5.36 -27.06
CA ALA A 388 8.37 6.02 -26.63
C ALA A 388 7.18 5.12 -26.90
N ILE A 389 6.28 4.99 -25.93
CA ILE A 389 5.18 4.04 -25.96
C ILE A 389 3.87 4.80 -25.74
N LEU A 390 2.94 4.68 -26.69
CA LEU A 390 1.56 5.10 -26.53
C LEU A 390 0.72 3.90 -26.13
N VAL A 391 0.06 3.99 -24.98
CA VAL A 391 -0.87 2.97 -24.48
C VAL A 391 -2.29 3.53 -24.58
N ALA A 392 -3.17 2.81 -25.29
CA ALA A 392 -4.56 3.24 -25.46
C ALA A 392 -5.50 2.02 -25.61
N PRO A 393 -6.81 2.17 -25.38
CA PRO A 393 -7.77 1.12 -25.72
C PRO A 393 -7.82 0.85 -27.23
N THR A 394 -8.37 -0.31 -27.62
CA THR A 394 -8.46 -0.68 -29.03
C THR A 394 -9.38 0.29 -29.80
N PRO A 395 -8.95 0.86 -30.94
CA PRO A 395 -9.75 1.81 -31.70
C PRO A 395 -10.99 1.18 -32.32
N THR A 396 -12.04 1.98 -32.43
CA THR A 396 -13.29 1.62 -33.10
C THR A 396 -13.41 2.30 -34.45
N ASN A 397 -14.10 1.66 -35.40
CA ASN A 397 -14.45 2.31 -36.65
C ASN A 397 -15.45 3.43 -36.35
N GLY A 398 -15.10 4.66 -36.74
CA GLY A 398 -15.92 5.84 -36.53
C GLY A 398 -16.04 6.69 -37.79
N LEU A 399 -16.84 7.76 -37.71
CA LEU A 399 -16.84 8.82 -38.71
C LEU A 399 -15.59 9.68 -38.49
N TYR A 400 -14.77 9.84 -39.53
CA TYR A 400 -13.52 10.60 -39.46
C TYR A 400 -13.76 12.00 -40.00
N SER A 401 -13.64 13.01 -39.14
CA SER A 401 -13.66 14.43 -39.55
C SER A 401 -12.27 14.96 -39.88
N ASP A 402 -11.23 14.25 -39.46
CA ASP A 402 -9.82 14.62 -39.63
C ASP A 402 -9.24 13.85 -40.83
N GLU A 403 -8.72 14.60 -41.80
CA GLU A 403 -8.10 14.06 -43.03
C GLU A 403 -6.92 13.14 -42.72
N GLU A 404 -6.09 13.51 -41.74
CA GLU A 404 -4.93 12.74 -41.35
C GLU A 404 -5.34 11.42 -40.68
N ALA A 405 -6.38 11.46 -39.85
CA ALA A 405 -6.97 10.25 -39.27
C ALA A 405 -7.54 9.32 -40.34
N TYR A 406 -8.18 9.88 -41.36
CA TYR A 406 -8.71 9.11 -42.49
C TYR A 406 -7.58 8.43 -43.27
N GLU A 407 -6.53 9.15 -43.65
CA GLU A 407 -5.40 8.60 -44.39
C GLU A 407 -4.67 7.50 -43.62
N GLN A 408 -4.49 7.68 -42.31
CA GLN A 408 -3.72 6.77 -41.47
C GLN A 408 -4.53 5.63 -40.86
N ARG A 409 -5.86 5.58 -41.08
CA ARG A 409 -6.75 4.55 -40.50
C ARG A 409 -6.26 3.12 -40.73
N GLY A 410 -5.69 2.85 -41.91
CA GLY A 410 -5.21 1.52 -42.28
C GLY A 410 -4.16 1.01 -41.30
N PHE A 411 -3.22 1.87 -40.91
CA PHE A 411 -2.18 1.53 -39.94
C PHE A 411 -2.78 1.11 -38.59
N TYR A 412 -3.67 1.91 -38.00
CA TYR A 412 -4.23 1.65 -36.67
C TYR A 412 -5.11 0.39 -36.64
N LEU A 413 -5.91 0.19 -37.69
CA LEU A 413 -6.78 -0.98 -37.82
C LEU A 413 -5.99 -2.27 -38.08
N THR A 414 -4.89 -2.22 -38.83
CA THR A 414 -4.00 -3.38 -38.98
C THR A 414 -3.24 -3.66 -37.68
N ALA A 415 -2.71 -2.63 -37.00
CA ALA A 415 -2.04 -2.78 -35.71
C ALA A 415 -2.93 -3.44 -34.65
N ARG A 416 -4.25 -3.22 -34.72
CA ARG A 416 -5.23 -3.80 -33.79
C ARG A 416 -5.19 -5.33 -33.81
N GLU A 417 -4.95 -5.96 -34.96
CA GLU A 417 -4.87 -7.42 -35.08
C GLU A 417 -3.73 -8.01 -34.23
N TYR A 418 -2.70 -7.22 -33.97
CA TYR A 418 -1.49 -7.61 -33.24
C TYR A 418 -1.39 -7.01 -31.83
N SER A 419 -2.49 -6.42 -31.32
CA SER A 419 -2.51 -5.69 -30.04
C SER A 419 -1.56 -4.48 -29.98
N GLY A 420 -1.21 -3.94 -31.14
CA GLY A 420 -0.28 -2.82 -31.25
C GLY A 420 0.68 -2.95 -32.42
N SER A 421 1.67 -2.07 -32.44
CA SER A 421 2.73 -2.04 -33.45
C SER A 421 4.00 -1.40 -32.89
N ILE A 422 5.15 -1.80 -33.43
CA ILE A 422 6.45 -1.18 -33.15
C ILE A 422 6.94 -0.55 -34.45
N ILE A 423 7.25 0.74 -34.39
CA ILE A 423 7.78 1.55 -35.47
C ILE A 423 9.25 1.83 -35.14
N LYS A 424 10.17 1.30 -35.95
CA LYS A 424 11.60 1.64 -35.86
C LYS A 424 11.81 3.00 -36.52
N ILE A 425 12.36 3.95 -35.78
CA ILE A 425 12.54 5.33 -36.23
C ILE A 425 13.88 5.50 -36.95
N ASP A 426 14.94 4.91 -36.39
CA ASP A 426 16.28 4.97 -36.97
C ASP A 426 17.08 3.69 -36.74
N ASP A 427 18.24 3.61 -37.40
CA ASP A 427 19.18 2.49 -37.25
C ASP A 427 19.91 2.51 -35.90
N ASN A 428 19.82 3.60 -35.13
CA ASN A 428 20.36 3.71 -33.77
C ASN A 428 19.50 3.00 -32.73
N GLY A 429 18.38 2.40 -33.16
CA GLY A 429 17.50 1.62 -32.32
C GLY A 429 16.41 2.44 -31.64
N LYS A 430 16.21 3.72 -32.02
CA LYS A 430 15.06 4.48 -31.53
C LYS A 430 13.77 3.88 -32.03
N MET A 431 12.79 3.73 -31.15
CA MET A 431 11.49 3.18 -31.53
C MET A 431 10.30 3.89 -30.91
N LEU A 432 9.21 3.89 -31.66
CA LEU A 432 7.88 4.29 -31.21
C LEU A 432 7.00 3.04 -31.19
N ALA A 433 6.33 2.78 -30.06
CA ALA A 433 5.40 1.68 -29.95
C ALA A 433 3.99 2.19 -29.67
N LEU A 434 3.01 1.55 -30.30
CA LEU A 434 1.60 1.67 -29.98
C LEU A 434 1.17 0.34 -29.36
N VAL A 435 0.57 0.37 -28.18
CA VAL A 435 0.10 -0.84 -27.49
C VAL A 435 -1.37 -0.67 -27.14
N TYR A 436 -2.20 -1.62 -27.59
CA TYR A 436 -3.61 -1.61 -27.25
C TYR A 436 -3.87 -2.37 -25.96
N VAL A 437 -4.40 -1.65 -24.97
CA VAL A 437 -4.70 -2.14 -23.63
C VAL A 437 -6.16 -1.80 -23.31
N ASP A 438 -7.04 -2.78 -23.48
CA ASP A 438 -8.46 -2.61 -23.17
C ASP A 438 -8.70 -2.83 -21.67
N PRO A 439 -9.41 -1.92 -20.97
CA PRO A 439 -9.70 -2.01 -19.55
C PRO A 439 -10.84 -3.02 -19.27
N GLN A 440 -10.63 -4.27 -19.64
CA GLN A 440 -11.57 -5.37 -19.47
C GLN A 440 -10.83 -6.64 -19.05
N GLU A 441 -11.41 -7.39 -18.12
CA GLU A 441 -10.82 -8.62 -17.58
C GLU A 441 -10.45 -9.64 -18.67
N GLY A 442 -11.34 -9.85 -19.65
CA GLY A 442 -11.12 -10.80 -20.75
C GLY A 442 -9.95 -10.44 -21.67
N CYS A 443 -9.51 -9.18 -21.69
CA CYS A 443 -8.41 -8.70 -22.54
C CYS A 443 -7.08 -8.52 -21.78
N LEU A 444 -7.09 -8.72 -20.46
CA LEU A 444 -5.98 -8.37 -19.58
C LEU A 444 -4.69 -9.12 -19.92
N GLU A 445 -4.74 -10.45 -20.03
CA GLU A 445 -3.54 -11.27 -20.29
C GLU A 445 -2.93 -10.97 -21.67
N ARG A 446 -3.77 -10.73 -22.67
CA ARG A 446 -3.33 -10.31 -24.00
C ARG A 446 -2.65 -8.94 -23.94
N SER A 447 -3.22 -8.00 -23.20
CA SER A 447 -2.68 -6.66 -23.00
C SER A 447 -1.33 -6.70 -22.26
N LYS A 448 -1.24 -7.50 -21.19
CA LYS A 448 0.01 -7.74 -20.44
C LYS A 448 1.08 -8.34 -21.34
N SER A 449 0.74 -9.33 -22.16
CA SER A 449 1.69 -9.97 -23.08
C SER A 449 2.24 -8.97 -24.12
N ALA A 450 1.37 -8.15 -24.72
CA ALA A 450 1.79 -7.12 -25.67
C ALA A 450 2.69 -6.06 -25.02
N LEU A 451 2.28 -5.54 -23.86
CA LEU A 451 3.02 -4.53 -23.12
C LEU A 451 4.38 -5.06 -22.64
N ARG A 452 4.41 -6.28 -22.08
CA ARG A 452 5.63 -6.97 -21.67
C ARG A 452 6.60 -7.11 -22.83
N LYS A 453 6.14 -7.54 -24.00
CA LYS A 453 7.01 -7.72 -25.17
C LYS A 453 7.63 -6.40 -25.62
N VAL A 454 6.87 -5.30 -25.62
CA VAL A 454 7.40 -3.96 -25.94
C VAL A 454 8.38 -3.47 -24.88
N LEU A 455 8.10 -3.72 -23.60
CA LEU A 455 8.99 -3.37 -22.49
C LEU A 455 10.30 -4.18 -22.52
N GLU A 456 10.26 -5.47 -22.87
CA GLU A 456 11.45 -6.29 -23.06
C GLU A 456 12.32 -5.73 -24.19
N ILE A 457 11.72 -5.36 -25.33
CA ILE A 457 12.46 -4.78 -26.46
C ILE A 457 13.04 -3.41 -26.10
N SER A 458 12.28 -2.55 -25.40
CA SER A 458 12.72 -1.18 -25.08
C SER A 458 13.76 -1.10 -23.96
N LEU A 459 13.68 -1.99 -22.97
CA LEU A 459 14.53 -1.95 -21.78
C LEU A 459 15.71 -2.91 -21.87
N LEU A 460 15.59 -4.04 -22.58
CA LEU A 460 16.62 -5.09 -22.59
C LEU A 460 17.51 -5.11 -23.84
N LEU A 461 16.95 -4.80 -25.01
CA LEU A 461 17.66 -4.71 -26.29
C LEU A 461 18.08 -3.26 -26.54
#